data_AF-A0A812RG88-F1
#
_entry.id   AF-A0A812RG88-F1
#
_cell.length_a   1.000
_cell.length_b   1.000
_cell.length_c   1.000
_cell.angle_alpha   90.00
_cell.angle_beta   90.00
_cell.angle_gamma   90.00
#
_symmetry.space_group_name_H-M   'P 1'
#
loop_
_entity.id
_entity.type
_entity.pdbx_description
1 polymer ?
#
loop_
_entity_poly.entity_id
_entity_poly.type
_entity_poly.pdbx_seq_one_letter_code
_entity_poly.pdbx_strand_id
1 'polypeptide(L)'
;MGVLLLMRLVRQMESSSVKVEQFADASMYHPLDITQDIFDNINKFYCENKFAQLPEPFDLKTQPKVPYTMQLVIQSTPPPPEGDPNGSYVHIFKHIYLHRNKLAASECVNMCRGNPLRFDWGSHTRLALSGLNYMLDQMGGKQLGFWLLKPKFEKKITIDQQAHDDGYRFIRDFGPKSNNKNQFMEWTDEYINTPGSKIEGWTEGKVKEALHNYMRGRQNAKTLEYWPFTLKSFTPWFFDRILTRMLPTLRQHSITWIGRTRTGKSLGSKTVLFAQSKFEIDLAERADLVPSILTAKHLDFFKAEPLTKFKPGVFDDGMLQKMDTSFLKAFLNPSEEDATVWARYSSAHFEQGAGRHACNNPYDRKVDEDMFAKMKTTKLWEISYSDFVKLIMPSFTAVDDEEDLDAILARTHLIVLTNNGIYYRVASTGKGSVDFIAWDTEPKDLLAPSQHAIFKSYKMNPQGSSASMCPGLDHAIPNPEFIRPEYADCDSDDDVLPAVGTNPEHMSDNHDGDDLERDLAKIMDEETNHMDTD
;
A
#
# COMPACT_ATOMS: atom_id res chain seq x y z
N MET A 1 10.26 -29.19 45.09
CA MET A 1 9.73 -29.11 43.70
C MET A 1 10.45 -28.05 42.85
N GLY A 2 10.85 -26.89 43.40
CA GLY A 2 11.54 -25.81 42.65
C GLY A 2 12.92 -26.15 42.07
N VAL A 3 13.80 -26.82 42.82
CA VAL A 3 15.16 -27.19 42.32
C VAL A 3 15.10 -28.18 41.13
N LEU A 4 14.10 -29.06 41.11
CA LEU A 4 13.87 -30.02 40.01
C LEU A 4 13.42 -29.35 38.70
N LEU A 5 12.79 -28.16 38.76
CA LEU A 5 12.42 -27.38 37.58
C LEU A 5 13.62 -26.65 36.97
N LEU A 6 14.54 -26.16 37.82
CA LEU A 6 15.81 -25.57 37.38
C LEU A 6 16.66 -26.55 36.57
N MET A 7 16.63 -27.85 36.92
CA MET A 7 17.38 -28.92 36.25
C MET A 7 17.05 -29.13 34.76
N ARG A 8 15.94 -28.57 34.23
CA ARG A 8 15.65 -28.60 32.78
C ARG A 8 16.36 -27.49 31.99
N LEU A 9 16.77 -26.41 32.65
CA LEU A 9 17.40 -25.24 32.03
C LEU A 9 18.92 -25.19 32.24
N VAL A 10 19.43 -26.01 33.16
CA VAL A 10 20.85 -26.15 33.45
C VAL A 10 21.33 -27.54 33.09
N ARG A 11 22.53 -27.62 32.51
CA ARG A 11 23.26 -28.87 32.26
C ARG A 11 24.52 -28.88 33.09
N GLN A 12 25.03 -30.06 33.41
CA GLN A 12 26.37 -30.18 33.97
C GLN A 12 27.38 -29.53 33.01
N MET A 13 28.27 -28.70 33.58
CA MET A 13 29.32 -28.04 32.81
C MET A 13 30.58 -28.90 32.83
N GLU A 14 30.96 -29.40 31.66
CA GLU A 14 32.19 -30.15 31.47
C GLU A 14 33.37 -29.20 31.20
N SER A 15 34.57 -29.61 31.64
CA SER A 15 35.80 -28.88 31.34
C SER A 15 36.08 -28.92 29.84
N SER A 16 35.96 -27.77 29.18
CA SER A 16 36.15 -27.62 27.74
C SER A 16 36.61 -26.20 27.39
N SER A 17 37.06 -26.00 26.15
CA SER A 17 37.42 -24.68 25.62
C SER A 17 36.20 -23.82 25.24
N VAL A 18 34.98 -24.35 25.38
CA VAL A 18 33.74 -23.62 25.07
C VAL A 18 33.61 -22.41 25.98
N LYS A 19 33.34 -21.25 25.37
CA LYS A 19 33.22 -19.99 26.10
C LYS A 19 31.80 -19.78 26.62
N VAL A 20 31.67 -19.42 27.89
CA VAL A 20 30.40 -19.15 28.57
C VAL A 20 30.35 -17.71 29.09
N GLU A 21 29.17 -17.08 29.02
CA GLU A 21 28.90 -15.75 29.59
C GLU A 21 28.24 -15.82 30.97
N GLN A 22 27.65 -16.97 31.29
CA GLN A 22 26.95 -17.28 32.54
C GLN A 22 27.21 -18.73 32.92
N PHE A 23 27.34 -18.99 34.22
CA PHE A 23 27.42 -20.34 34.76
C PHE A 23 26.84 -20.35 36.18
N ALA A 24 26.66 -21.54 36.74
CA ALA A 24 26.21 -21.70 38.11
C ALA A 24 27.13 -22.66 38.89
N ASP A 25 27.20 -22.45 40.20
CA ASP A 25 27.85 -23.33 41.16
C ASP A 25 26.81 -23.77 42.19
N ALA A 26 26.51 -25.07 42.21
CA ALA A 26 25.45 -25.66 43.03
C ALA A 26 26.01 -26.65 44.06
N SER A 27 25.86 -26.32 45.34
CA SER A 27 26.19 -27.22 46.45
C SER A 27 24.91 -27.80 47.04
N MET A 28 24.78 -29.13 47.02
CA MET A 28 23.60 -29.82 47.52
C MET A 28 23.88 -30.46 48.89
N TYR A 29 22.90 -30.42 49.81
CA TYR A 29 22.99 -31.02 51.14
C TYR A 29 24.25 -30.60 51.90
N HIS A 30 24.55 -29.30 51.90
CA HIS A 30 25.68 -28.77 52.65
C HIS A 30 25.32 -28.68 54.15
N PRO A 31 26.10 -29.28 55.06
CA PRO A 31 25.81 -29.26 56.49
C PRO A 31 26.13 -27.86 57.06
N LEU A 32 25.10 -27.05 57.25
CA LEU A 32 25.23 -25.68 57.72
C LEU A 32 23.92 -25.18 58.30
N ASP A 33 23.99 -24.62 59.50
CA ASP A 33 22.89 -23.87 60.10
C ASP A 33 22.99 -22.38 59.75
N ILE A 34 22.03 -21.88 58.98
CA ILE A 34 22.04 -20.49 58.49
C ILE A 34 21.31 -19.61 59.50
N THR A 35 22.05 -19.13 60.49
CA THR A 35 21.55 -18.12 61.43
C THR A 35 21.33 -16.78 60.72
N GLN A 36 20.54 -15.91 61.33
CA GLN A 36 20.26 -14.58 60.78
C GLN A 36 21.55 -13.73 60.69
N ASP A 37 22.42 -13.80 61.70
CA ASP A 37 23.70 -13.07 61.72
C ASP A 37 24.63 -13.47 60.57
N ILE A 38 24.70 -14.76 60.24
CA ILE A 38 25.48 -15.26 59.10
C ILE A 38 24.92 -14.67 57.80
N PHE A 39 23.59 -14.69 57.63
CA PHE A 39 22.96 -14.17 56.43
C PHE A 39 23.12 -12.65 56.28
N ASP A 40 23.02 -11.90 57.38
CA ASP A 40 23.20 -10.44 57.36
C ASP A 40 24.65 -10.06 57.01
N ASN A 41 25.62 -10.84 57.51
CA ASN A 41 27.02 -10.67 57.14
C ASN A 41 27.27 -10.96 55.64
N ILE A 42 26.65 -12.02 55.09
CA ILE A 42 26.68 -12.32 53.66
C ILE A 42 26.07 -11.15 52.87
N ASN A 43 24.88 -10.68 53.26
CA ASN A 43 24.17 -9.58 52.60
C ASN A 43 25.02 -8.30 52.54
N LYS A 44 25.73 -7.97 53.63
CA LYS A 44 26.66 -6.84 53.67
C LYS A 44 27.71 -6.91 52.56
N PHE A 45 28.39 -8.05 52.40
CA PHE A 45 29.40 -8.21 51.36
C PHE A 45 28.81 -8.18 49.94
N TYR A 46 27.58 -8.66 49.75
CA TYR A 46 26.86 -8.57 48.47
C TYR A 46 26.54 -7.13 48.09
N CYS A 47 26.04 -6.32 49.02
CA CYS A 47 25.75 -4.90 48.79
C CYS A 47 27.02 -4.10 48.43
N GLU A 48 28.19 -4.52 48.94
CA GLU A 48 29.48 -3.90 48.65
C GLU A 48 30.19 -4.49 47.41
N ASN A 49 29.59 -5.48 46.72
CA ASN A 49 30.21 -6.25 45.64
C ASN A 49 31.55 -6.93 46.02
N LYS A 50 31.74 -7.26 47.30
CA LYS A 50 32.97 -7.88 47.84
C LYS A 50 32.86 -9.41 47.88
N PHE A 51 32.54 -10.02 46.76
CA PHE A 51 32.28 -11.47 46.66
C PHE A 51 33.46 -12.36 47.09
N ALA A 52 34.70 -11.89 46.91
CA ALA A 52 35.90 -12.60 47.35
C ALA A 52 36.07 -12.69 48.88
N GLN A 53 35.32 -11.87 49.64
CA GLN A 53 35.37 -11.84 51.10
C GLN A 53 34.22 -12.63 51.74
N LEU A 54 33.39 -13.28 50.91
CA LEU A 54 32.33 -14.14 51.41
C LEU A 54 32.93 -15.37 52.12
N PRO A 55 32.33 -15.83 53.23
CA PRO A 55 32.78 -17.05 53.88
C PRO A 55 32.49 -18.27 53.01
N GLU A 56 33.29 -19.32 53.16
CA GLU A 56 32.99 -20.62 52.57
C GLU A 56 31.66 -21.14 53.14
N PRO A 57 30.74 -21.70 52.32
CA PRO A 57 30.85 -22.04 50.89
C PRO A 57 30.26 -21.01 49.90
N PHE A 58 30.01 -19.78 50.34
CA PHE A 58 29.30 -18.76 49.56
C PHE A 58 30.17 -18.02 48.53
N ASP A 59 31.49 -18.11 48.67
CA ASP A 59 32.47 -17.62 47.71
C ASP A 59 32.73 -18.62 46.55
N LEU A 60 33.61 -18.23 45.64
CA LEU A 60 34.17 -19.08 44.59
C LEU A 60 35.61 -19.44 44.96
N LYS A 61 36.09 -20.65 44.60
CA LYS A 61 37.48 -21.08 44.84
C LYS A 61 38.51 -20.11 44.27
N THR A 62 38.17 -19.51 43.12
CA THR A 62 38.97 -18.48 42.47
C THR A 62 38.02 -17.50 41.79
N GLN A 63 38.37 -16.23 41.83
CA GLN A 63 37.52 -15.16 41.32
C GLN A 63 37.67 -15.01 39.80
N PRO A 64 36.58 -14.75 39.05
CA PRO A 64 36.66 -14.36 37.65
C PRO A 64 37.59 -13.15 37.46
N LYS A 65 38.45 -13.19 36.46
CA LYS A 65 39.36 -12.07 36.10
C LYS A 65 38.64 -10.94 35.34
N VAL A 66 37.34 -11.07 35.12
CA VAL A 66 36.48 -10.11 34.42
C VAL A 66 35.41 -9.61 35.37
N PRO A 67 34.84 -8.41 35.14
CA PRO A 67 33.70 -7.94 35.92
C PRO A 67 32.57 -8.96 35.91
N TYR A 68 32.02 -9.25 37.08
CA TYR A 68 30.95 -10.21 37.24
C TYR A 68 29.99 -9.81 38.36
N THR A 69 28.78 -10.34 38.29
CA THR A 69 27.76 -10.29 39.34
C THR A 69 27.35 -11.70 39.71
N MET A 70 26.98 -11.90 40.97
CA MET A 70 26.56 -13.19 41.49
C MET A 70 25.19 -13.04 42.16
N GLN A 71 24.25 -13.92 41.84
CA GLN A 71 23.03 -14.13 42.60
C GLN A 71 23.18 -15.38 43.47
N LEU A 72 22.61 -15.34 44.68
CA LEU A 72 22.70 -16.41 45.66
C LEU A 72 21.31 -16.83 46.12
N VAL A 73 21.06 -18.13 46.11
CA VAL A 73 19.89 -18.76 46.71
C VAL A 73 20.34 -19.81 47.71
N ILE A 74 19.79 -19.72 48.92
CA ILE A 74 20.01 -20.65 50.03
C ILE A 74 18.66 -21.24 50.43
N GLN A 75 18.51 -22.55 50.27
CA GLN A 75 17.29 -23.26 50.58
C GLN A 75 17.55 -24.34 51.64
N SER A 76 16.88 -24.24 52.79
CA SER A 76 16.89 -25.30 53.80
C SER A 76 16.32 -26.59 53.22
N THR A 77 16.96 -27.70 53.55
CA THR A 77 16.58 -29.03 53.06
C THR A 77 16.64 -30.03 54.20
N PRO A 78 15.80 -31.07 54.20
CA PRO A 78 15.96 -32.19 55.11
C PRO A 78 17.34 -32.85 54.95
N PRO A 79 17.86 -33.52 55.99
CA PRO A 79 19.08 -34.30 55.90
C PRO A 79 19.06 -35.30 54.73
N PRO A 80 20.19 -35.51 54.03
CA PRO A 80 20.29 -36.59 53.07
C PRO A 80 20.21 -37.96 53.78
N PRO A 81 19.90 -39.06 53.07
CA PRO A 81 19.76 -40.39 53.67
C PRO A 81 20.98 -40.87 54.48
N GLU A 82 22.18 -40.40 54.12
CA GLU A 82 23.45 -40.72 54.76
C GLU A 82 23.93 -39.63 55.75
N GLY A 83 23.15 -38.56 55.93
CA GLY A 83 23.48 -37.43 56.79
C GLY A 83 23.03 -37.62 58.24
N ASP A 84 23.45 -36.70 59.11
CA ASP A 84 22.96 -36.63 60.48
C ASP A 84 21.45 -36.27 60.47
N PRO A 85 20.55 -37.14 60.97
CA PRO A 85 19.12 -36.87 61.00
C PRO A 85 18.73 -35.61 61.78
N ASN A 86 19.59 -35.15 62.69
CA ASN A 86 19.40 -33.92 63.48
C ASN A 86 20.20 -32.73 62.95
N GLY A 87 20.97 -32.91 61.87
CA GLY A 87 21.79 -31.86 61.28
C GLY A 87 20.96 -30.86 60.46
N SER A 88 21.38 -29.60 60.45
CA SER A 88 20.85 -28.59 59.54
C SER A 88 21.55 -28.67 58.19
N TYR A 89 20.77 -28.78 57.11
CA TYR A 89 21.29 -28.88 55.74
C TYR A 89 20.69 -27.81 54.84
N VAL A 90 21.49 -27.34 53.88
CA VAL A 90 21.06 -26.37 52.87
C VAL A 90 21.49 -26.76 51.46
N HIS A 91 20.70 -26.35 50.47
CA HIS A 91 21.10 -26.24 49.08
C HIS A 91 21.54 -24.80 48.81
N ILE A 92 22.69 -24.64 48.15
CA ILE A 92 23.27 -23.34 47.82
C ILE A 92 23.43 -23.29 46.30
N PHE A 93 22.80 -22.30 45.68
CA PHE A 93 22.89 -22.05 44.26
C PHE A 93 23.44 -20.65 44.01
N LYS A 94 24.59 -20.60 43.32
CA LYS A 94 25.25 -19.36 42.92
C LYS A 94 25.11 -19.23 41.41
N HIS A 95 24.46 -18.18 40.92
CA HIS A 95 24.40 -17.84 39.50
C HIS A 95 25.35 -16.68 39.19
N ILE A 96 26.32 -16.91 38.31
CA ILE A 96 27.38 -15.96 37.97
C ILE A 96 27.13 -15.42 36.56
N TYR A 97 27.08 -14.10 36.42
CA TYR A 97 27.02 -13.41 35.14
C TYR A 97 28.26 -12.56 34.91
N LEU A 98 28.94 -12.78 33.79
CA LEU A 98 30.23 -12.16 33.46
C LEU A 98 30.07 -10.83 32.68
N HIS A 99 28.92 -10.15 32.76
CA HIS A 99 28.63 -8.88 32.07
C HIS A 99 29.00 -8.88 30.58
N ARG A 100 28.55 -9.91 29.83
CA ARG A 100 28.85 -10.14 28.40
C ARG A 100 30.32 -10.49 28.08
N ASN A 101 31.19 -10.60 29.09
CA ASN A 101 32.49 -11.23 28.91
C ASN A 101 32.34 -12.75 28.82
N LYS A 102 33.32 -13.40 28.18
CA LYS A 102 33.32 -14.83 27.92
C LYS A 102 34.56 -15.49 28.48
N LEU A 103 34.39 -16.44 29.39
CA LEU A 103 35.48 -17.27 29.92
C LEU A 103 35.34 -18.72 29.45
N ALA A 104 36.45 -19.44 29.36
CA ALA A 104 36.41 -20.86 28.99
C ALA A 104 35.73 -21.68 30.10
N ALA A 105 34.92 -22.66 29.72
CA ALA A 105 34.20 -23.52 30.66
C ALA A 105 35.17 -24.25 31.60
N SER A 106 36.35 -24.66 31.11
CA SER A 106 37.42 -25.23 31.94
C SER A 106 37.87 -24.30 33.08
N GLU A 107 37.95 -22.99 32.83
CA GLU A 107 38.26 -22.00 33.86
C GLU A 107 37.10 -21.87 34.86
N CYS A 108 35.86 -21.77 34.38
CA CYS A 108 34.68 -21.65 35.23
C CYS A 108 34.45 -22.88 36.13
N VAL A 109 34.73 -24.09 35.63
CA VAL A 109 34.67 -25.35 36.41
C VAL A 109 35.64 -25.27 37.59
N ASN A 110 36.86 -24.78 37.38
CA ASN A 110 37.86 -24.64 38.44
C ASN A 110 37.51 -23.58 39.49
N MET A 111 36.62 -22.63 39.17
CA MET A 111 36.13 -21.62 40.10
C MET A 111 35.05 -22.15 41.07
N CYS A 112 34.32 -23.19 40.67
CA CYS A 112 33.17 -23.70 41.43
C CYS A 112 33.61 -24.51 42.66
N ARG A 113 32.95 -24.32 43.81
CA ARG A 113 33.12 -25.15 45.01
C ARG A 113 32.28 -26.42 44.94
N GLY A 114 31.02 -26.30 44.52
CA GLY A 114 30.09 -27.39 44.30
C GLY A 114 30.09 -27.85 42.85
N ASN A 115 28.90 -28.22 42.37
CA ASN A 115 28.70 -28.76 41.04
C ASN A 115 28.62 -27.62 40.01
N PRO A 116 29.53 -27.58 39.01
CA PRO A 116 29.50 -26.58 37.97
C PRO A 116 28.39 -26.87 36.96
N LEU A 117 27.57 -25.86 36.69
CA LEU A 117 26.41 -25.92 35.80
C LEU A 117 26.51 -24.85 34.71
N ARG A 118 26.03 -25.16 33.51
CA ARG A 118 25.89 -24.22 32.40
C ARG A 118 24.44 -24.09 32.00
N PHE A 119 24.06 -22.93 31.49
CA PHE A 119 22.72 -22.68 30.98
C PHE A 119 22.65 -22.96 29.48
N ASP A 120 21.57 -23.62 29.06
CA ASP A 120 21.28 -23.88 27.65
C ASP A 120 20.03 -23.08 27.24
N TRP A 121 20.27 -21.86 26.74
CA TRP A 121 19.21 -20.88 26.50
C TRP A 121 18.50 -21.03 25.14
N GLY A 122 19.00 -21.89 24.25
CA GLY A 122 18.53 -21.96 22.86
C GLY A 122 18.56 -20.61 22.13
N SER A 123 17.54 -20.35 21.30
CA SER A 123 17.38 -19.11 20.51
C SER A 123 16.78 -17.93 21.27
N HIS A 124 16.30 -18.13 22.51
CA HIS A 124 15.48 -17.14 23.23
C HIS A 124 16.07 -16.70 24.57
N THR A 125 17.35 -16.34 24.58
CA THR A 125 18.14 -15.98 25.78
C THR A 125 17.47 -14.96 26.71
N ARG A 126 16.81 -13.92 26.17
CA ARG A 126 16.16 -12.88 26.99
C ARG A 126 14.93 -13.41 27.75
N LEU A 127 14.11 -14.23 27.07
CA LEU A 127 12.94 -14.86 27.69
C LEU A 127 13.38 -15.91 28.71
N ALA A 128 14.41 -16.69 28.38
CA ALA A 128 14.93 -17.72 29.27
C ALA A 128 15.58 -17.13 30.54
N LEU A 129 16.31 -16.01 30.43
CA LEU A 129 16.83 -15.29 31.59
C LEU A 129 15.71 -14.67 32.46
N SER A 130 14.65 -14.17 31.82
CA SER A 130 13.46 -13.70 32.55
C SER A 130 12.78 -14.87 33.27
N GLY A 131 12.66 -16.03 32.62
CA GLY A 131 12.18 -17.26 33.22
C GLY A 131 13.05 -17.76 34.38
N LEU A 132 14.38 -17.69 34.27
CA LEU A 132 15.28 -18.01 35.36
C LEU A 132 15.00 -17.14 36.59
N ASN A 133 14.99 -15.81 36.43
CA ASN A 133 14.73 -14.91 37.55
C ASN A 133 13.34 -15.15 38.16
N TYR A 134 12.33 -15.43 37.33
CA TYR A 134 11.00 -15.80 37.82
C TYR A 134 11.06 -17.07 38.67
N MET A 135 11.76 -18.12 38.21
CA MET A 135 11.92 -19.35 38.98
C MET A 135 12.69 -19.12 40.28
N LEU A 136 13.76 -18.33 40.27
CA LEU A 136 14.51 -17.96 41.47
C LEU A 136 13.57 -17.29 42.48
N ASP A 137 12.78 -16.30 42.06
CA ASP A 137 11.80 -15.62 42.91
C ASP A 137 10.76 -16.59 43.50
N GLN A 138 10.34 -17.62 42.74
CA GLN A 138 9.37 -18.61 43.21
C GLN A 138 9.95 -19.73 44.10
N MET A 139 11.28 -19.90 44.18
CA MET A 139 11.89 -21.00 44.95
C MET A 139 11.79 -20.83 46.47
N GLY A 140 11.54 -19.62 46.96
CA GLY A 140 11.58 -19.30 48.40
C GLY A 140 12.99 -19.44 49.00
N GLY A 141 13.10 -19.55 50.32
CA GLY A 141 14.39 -19.56 51.03
C GLY A 141 15.02 -18.18 51.16
N LYS A 142 16.28 -18.12 51.61
CA LYS A 142 17.03 -16.87 51.75
C LYS A 142 17.75 -16.58 50.43
N GLN A 143 17.55 -15.39 49.86
CA GLN A 143 18.04 -15.04 48.53
C GLN A 143 18.67 -13.65 48.48
N LEU A 144 19.70 -13.50 47.64
CA LEU A 144 20.32 -12.23 47.28
C LEU A 144 20.38 -12.14 45.75
N GLY A 145 19.52 -11.31 45.18
CA GLY A 145 19.34 -11.17 43.74
C GLY A 145 19.69 -9.77 43.23
N PHE A 146 20.40 -9.70 42.09
CA PHE A 146 20.69 -8.44 41.38
C PHE A 146 19.62 -8.06 40.36
N TRP A 147 18.92 -9.04 39.79
CA TRP A 147 17.87 -8.81 38.79
C TRP A 147 16.51 -9.11 39.40
N LEU A 148 15.66 -8.09 39.49
CA LEU A 148 14.27 -8.22 39.91
C LEU A 148 13.37 -8.07 38.68
N LEU A 149 12.42 -8.99 38.52
CA LEU A 149 11.37 -8.84 37.52
C LEU A 149 10.39 -7.76 37.96
N LYS A 150 10.47 -6.58 37.35
CA LYS A 150 9.44 -5.55 37.53
C LYS A 150 8.28 -5.82 36.57
N PRO A 151 7.02 -5.92 37.05
CA PRO A 151 5.88 -5.95 36.16
C PRO A 151 5.84 -4.64 35.37
N LYS A 152 6.02 -4.73 34.05
CA LYS A 152 5.73 -3.61 33.15
C LYS A 152 4.23 -3.52 32.99
N PHE A 153 3.58 -2.70 33.81
CA PHE A 153 2.26 -2.17 33.48
C PHE A 153 2.46 -1.10 32.41
N GLU A 154 2.66 -1.51 31.16
CA GLU A 154 2.38 -0.62 30.03
C GLU A 154 0.87 -0.43 30.03
N LYS A 155 0.39 0.72 30.54
CA LYS A 155 -0.96 1.18 30.24
C LYS A 155 -1.04 1.21 28.72
N LYS A 156 -1.67 0.20 28.10
CA LYS A 156 -2.26 0.39 26.79
C LYS A 156 -3.28 1.50 26.98
N ILE A 157 -2.90 2.72 26.62
CA ILE A 157 -3.86 3.79 26.43
C ILE A 157 -4.78 3.24 25.36
N THR A 158 -6.03 2.96 25.73
CA THR A 158 -7.09 2.73 24.76
C THR A 158 -7.27 4.07 24.08
N ILE A 159 -6.51 4.31 23.00
CA ILE A 159 -6.64 5.55 22.24
C ILE A 159 -8.03 5.52 21.61
N ASP A 160 -8.80 6.57 21.84
CA ASP A 160 -10.06 6.81 21.18
C ASP A 160 -9.89 6.67 19.65
N GLN A 161 -10.72 5.85 19.01
CA GLN A 161 -10.65 5.60 17.57
C GLN A 161 -10.79 6.92 16.79
N GLN A 162 -11.62 7.84 17.28
CA GLN A 162 -11.80 9.15 16.66
C GLN A 162 -10.51 9.99 16.72
N ALA A 163 -9.80 9.97 17.85
CA ALA A 163 -8.50 10.63 17.98
C ALA A 163 -7.44 10.00 17.07
N HIS A 164 -7.54 8.69 16.82
CA HIS A 164 -6.65 7.97 15.91
C HIS A 164 -6.89 8.37 14.45
N ASP A 165 -8.15 8.45 14.04
CA ASP A 165 -8.56 8.85 12.69
C ASP A 165 -8.25 10.33 12.42
N ASP A 166 -8.46 11.19 13.42
CA ASP A 166 -8.06 12.60 13.41
C ASP A 166 -6.55 12.75 13.24
N GLY A 167 -5.74 11.91 13.90
CA GLY A 167 -4.29 11.91 13.75
C GLY A 167 -3.82 11.51 12.35
N TYR A 168 -4.42 10.47 11.74
CA TYR A 168 -4.12 10.10 10.35
C TYR A 168 -4.58 11.17 9.36
N ARG A 169 -5.74 11.78 9.58
CA ARG A 169 -6.22 12.92 8.79
C ARG A 169 -5.28 14.12 8.90
N PHE A 170 -4.78 14.41 10.09
CA PHE A 170 -3.79 15.47 10.30
C PHE A 170 -2.49 15.21 9.52
N ILE A 171 -1.96 13.99 9.55
CA ILE A 171 -0.79 13.60 8.72
C ILE A 171 -1.11 13.75 7.22
N ARG A 172 -2.30 13.37 6.78
CA ARG A 172 -2.71 13.52 5.38
C ARG A 172 -2.82 14.99 4.96
N ASP A 173 -3.39 15.83 5.80
CA ASP A 173 -3.75 17.20 5.44
C ASP A 173 -2.53 18.14 5.60
N PHE A 174 -1.69 17.93 6.63
CA PHE A 174 -0.58 18.82 7.00
C PHE A 174 0.81 18.20 6.91
N GLY A 175 0.91 16.87 6.77
CA GLY A 175 2.19 16.18 6.70
C GLY A 175 2.98 16.51 5.43
N PRO A 176 4.32 16.60 5.51
CA PRO A 176 5.18 16.86 4.37
C PRO A 176 4.99 15.80 3.28
N LYS A 177 4.94 16.25 2.02
CA LYS A 177 4.62 15.41 0.85
C LYS A 177 5.85 14.68 0.27
N SER A 178 7.04 14.99 0.77
CA SER A 178 8.34 14.46 0.34
C SER A 178 9.33 14.53 1.48
N ASN A 179 10.25 13.57 1.58
CA ASN A 179 11.31 13.61 2.58
C ASN A 179 12.58 14.30 2.04
N ASN A 180 12.44 15.49 1.46
CA ASN A 180 13.61 16.27 1.04
C ASN A 180 14.21 16.95 2.26
N LYS A 181 15.55 16.94 2.38
CA LYS A 181 16.27 17.58 3.50
C LYS A 181 15.76 17.16 4.89
N ASN A 182 15.39 15.89 5.07
CA ASN A 182 14.89 15.34 6.34
C ASN A 182 13.58 15.94 6.87
N GLN A 183 12.75 16.55 6.01
CA GLN A 183 11.45 17.10 6.38
C GLN A 183 10.55 16.15 7.18
N PHE A 184 10.63 14.83 6.95
CA PHE A 184 9.82 13.88 7.71
C PHE A 184 10.28 13.77 9.15
N MET A 185 11.59 13.86 9.37
CA MET A 185 12.18 13.80 10.70
C MET A 185 11.85 15.05 11.48
N GLU A 186 12.06 16.23 10.87
CA GLU A 186 11.76 17.53 11.48
C GLU A 186 10.28 17.65 11.84
N TRP A 187 9.39 17.37 10.89
CA TRP A 187 7.95 17.44 11.11
C TRP A 187 7.46 16.40 12.12
N THR A 188 8.01 15.17 12.10
CA THR A 188 7.63 14.17 13.10
C THR A 188 8.03 14.64 14.50
N ASP A 189 9.25 15.14 14.68
CA ASP A 189 9.76 15.59 15.98
C ASP A 189 8.97 16.80 16.52
N GLU A 190 8.58 17.73 15.64
CA GLU A 190 7.77 18.89 15.99
C GLU A 190 6.38 18.48 16.50
N TYR A 191 5.64 17.68 15.73
CA TYR A 191 4.22 17.47 15.98
C TYR A 191 3.90 16.32 16.95
N ILE A 192 4.84 15.40 17.24
CA ILE A 192 4.64 14.41 18.32
C ILE A 192 4.86 15.02 19.71
N ASN A 193 5.65 16.09 19.80
CA ASN A 193 6.02 16.74 21.06
C ASN A 193 5.22 18.03 21.32
N THR A 194 4.46 18.52 20.34
CA THR A 194 3.64 19.74 20.48
C THR A 194 2.34 19.44 21.25
N PRO A 195 2.10 20.10 22.39
CA PRO A 195 0.86 19.94 23.15
C PRO A 195 -0.38 20.35 22.34
N GLY A 196 -1.39 19.49 22.32
CA GLY A 196 -2.63 19.70 21.56
C GLY A 196 -2.55 19.30 20.08
N SER A 197 -1.40 18.81 19.61
CA SER A 197 -1.28 18.21 18.28
C SER A 197 -2.16 16.96 18.18
N LYS A 198 -2.75 16.73 17.00
CA LYS A 198 -3.55 15.53 16.73
C LYS A 198 -2.75 14.22 16.75
N ILE A 199 -1.42 14.32 16.73
CA ILE A 199 -0.50 13.19 16.83
C ILE A 199 0.44 13.30 18.04
N GLU A 200 0.10 14.15 19.02
CA GLU A 200 0.84 14.27 20.28
C GLU A 200 1.02 12.89 20.94
N GLY A 201 2.25 12.56 21.33
CA GLY A 201 2.58 11.29 21.99
C GLY A 201 2.53 10.03 21.10
N TRP A 202 2.31 10.18 19.78
CA TRP A 202 2.43 9.05 18.86
C TRP A 202 3.88 8.58 18.75
N THR A 203 4.08 7.29 18.46
CA THR A 203 5.44 6.78 18.25
C THR A 203 6.02 7.32 16.95
N GLU A 204 7.28 7.77 17.00
CA GLU A 204 7.98 8.27 15.81
C GLU A 204 7.93 7.31 14.63
N GLY A 205 8.10 6.00 14.91
CA GLY A 205 8.07 4.95 13.89
C GLY A 205 6.74 4.93 13.13
N LYS A 206 5.61 5.07 13.86
CA LYS A 206 4.26 5.08 13.27
C LYS A 206 4.04 6.30 12.39
N VAL A 207 4.48 7.49 12.84
CA VAL A 207 4.32 8.74 12.07
C VAL A 207 5.21 8.73 10.82
N LYS A 208 6.48 8.33 10.95
CA LYS A 208 7.40 8.18 9.82
C LYS A 208 6.90 7.14 8.81
N GLU A 209 6.35 6.02 9.28
CA GLU A 209 5.74 5.01 8.40
C GLU A 209 4.51 5.55 7.68
N ALA A 210 3.63 6.28 8.37
CA ALA A 210 2.47 6.92 7.75
C ALA A 210 2.88 7.96 6.68
N LEU A 211 3.88 8.82 6.97
CA LEU A 211 4.44 9.78 6.02
C LEU A 211 5.11 9.07 4.83
N HIS A 212 5.84 7.98 5.07
CA HIS A 212 6.42 7.16 4.01
C HIS A 212 5.34 6.47 3.16
N ASN A 213 4.27 5.97 3.76
CA ASN A 213 3.14 5.39 3.04
C ASN A 213 2.42 6.44 2.22
N TYR A 214 2.32 7.68 2.71
CA TYR A 214 1.78 8.79 1.93
C TYR A 214 2.70 9.20 0.77
N MET A 215 4.02 9.23 1.00
CA MET A 215 5.02 9.51 -0.03
C MET A 215 5.07 8.44 -1.12
N ARG A 216 5.09 7.16 -0.72
CA ARG A 216 5.02 5.97 -1.59
C ARG A 216 3.64 5.81 -2.22
N GLY A 217 2.62 6.33 -1.54
CA GLY A 217 1.23 6.45 -1.98
C GLY A 217 1.02 7.51 -3.05
N ARG A 218 2.08 8.04 -3.67
CA ARG A 218 1.99 8.52 -5.05
C ARG A 218 1.64 7.33 -5.94
N GLN A 219 0.36 6.99 -5.95
CA GLN A 219 -0.25 6.10 -6.91
C GLN A 219 0.02 6.73 -8.28
N ASN A 220 0.90 6.10 -9.07
CA ASN A 220 1.10 6.52 -10.46
C ASN A 220 -0.15 6.21 -11.32
N ALA A 221 -1.07 5.41 -10.77
CA ALA A 221 -2.45 5.33 -11.24
C ALA A 221 -3.28 6.38 -10.50
N LYS A 222 -4.05 7.17 -11.24
CA LYS A 222 -4.90 8.23 -10.70
C LYS A 222 -6.34 7.74 -10.67
N THR A 223 -6.99 7.79 -9.51
CA THR A 223 -8.43 7.60 -9.41
C THR A 223 -9.14 8.88 -9.87
N LEU A 224 -10.09 8.73 -10.77
CA LEU A 224 -10.97 9.79 -11.22
C LEU A 224 -12.38 9.46 -10.71
N GLU A 225 -12.91 10.32 -9.84
CA GLU A 225 -14.20 10.14 -9.16
C GLU A 225 -15.31 11.01 -9.77
N TYR A 226 -14.95 11.91 -10.69
CA TYR A 226 -15.89 12.78 -11.37
C TYR A 226 -15.63 12.79 -12.87
N TRP A 227 -16.71 12.65 -13.63
CA TRP A 227 -16.70 12.75 -15.08
C TRP A 227 -18.03 13.32 -15.59
N PRO A 228 -18.02 14.48 -16.28
CA PRO A 228 -19.26 15.18 -16.64
C PRO A 228 -19.97 14.59 -17.87
N PHE A 229 -19.40 13.57 -18.51
CA PHE A 229 -19.96 13.01 -19.74
C PHE A 229 -20.68 11.69 -19.49
N THR A 230 -21.72 11.47 -20.28
CA THR A 230 -22.47 10.22 -20.31
C THR A 230 -22.45 9.64 -21.73
N LEU A 231 -23.04 8.46 -21.92
CA LEU A 231 -23.19 7.89 -23.26
C LEU A 231 -23.98 8.82 -24.20
N LYS A 232 -24.86 9.69 -23.68
CA LYS A 232 -25.59 10.72 -24.45
C LYS A 232 -24.70 11.86 -24.95
N SER A 233 -23.48 11.98 -24.42
CA SER A 233 -22.54 13.01 -24.85
C SER A 233 -21.89 12.69 -26.21
N PHE A 234 -21.98 11.44 -26.69
CA PHE A 234 -21.46 11.07 -28.00
C PHE A 234 -22.39 11.52 -29.14
N THR A 235 -21.84 11.56 -30.37
CA THR A 235 -22.66 11.65 -31.57
C THR A 235 -23.64 10.45 -31.63
N PRO A 236 -24.92 10.65 -31.98
CA PRO A 236 -25.93 9.57 -31.92
C PRO A 236 -25.54 8.34 -32.72
N TRP A 237 -25.00 8.52 -33.93
CA TRP A 237 -24.60 7.42 -34.80
C TRP A 237 -23.49 6.56 -34.18
N PHE A 238 -22.58 7.15 -33.40
CA PHE A 238 -21.49 6.41 -32.76
C PHE A 238 -22.03 5.50 -31.67
N PHE A 239 -22.94 6.03 -30.85
CA PHE A 239 -23.63 5.23 -29.84
C PHE A 239 -24.43 4.10 -30.49
N ASP A 240 -25.33 4.44 -31.43
CA ASP A 240 -26.29 3.49 -32.01
C ASP A 240 -25.65 2.38 -32.85
N ARG A 241 -24.58 2.70 -33.59
CA ARG A 241 -23.98 1.76 -34.56
C ARG A 241 -22.78 1.00 -33.99
N ILE A 242 -22.03 1.60 -33.08
CA ILE A 242 -20.77 1.03 -32.57
C ILE A 242 -20.93 0.58 -31.12
N LEU A 243 -21.25 1.49 -30.20
CA LEU A 243 -21.24 1.17 -28.77
C LEU A 243 -22.29 0.14 -28.38
N THR A 244 -23.52 0.22 -28.90
CA THR A 244 -24.60 -0.74 -28.62
C THR A 244 -24.21 -2.20 -28.91
N ARG A 245 -23.28 -2.44 -29.84
CA ARG A 245 -22.76 -3.78 -30.17
C ARG A 245 -21.71 -4.28 -29.18
N MET A 246 -21.06 -3.40 -28.45
CA MET A 246 -19.97 -3.72 -27.52
C MET A 246 -20.42 -3.72 -26.05
N LEU A 247 -21.37 -2.84 -25.69
CA LEU A 247 -21.89 -2.67 -24.32
C LEU A 247 -22.34 -4.00 -23.66
N PRO A 248 -23.07 -4.91 -24.35
CA PRO A 248 -23.56 -6.15 -23.72
C PRO A 248 -22.45 -7.09 -23.25
N THR A 249 -21.25 -6.98 -23.81
CA THR A 249 -20.14 -7.92 -23.60
C THR A 249 -18.95 -7.29 -22.84
N LEU A 250 -19.11 -6.10 -22.24
CA LEU A 250 -18.03 -5.39 -21.54
C LEU A 250 -17.46 -6.14 -20.32
N ARG A 251 -18.21 -7.07 -19.73
CA ARG A 251 -17.69 -7.97 -18.68
C ARG A 251 -16.78 -9.06 -19.22
N GLN A 252 -16.88 -9.36 -20.52
CA GLN A 252 -16.13 -10.44 -21.17
C GLN A 252 -14.97 -9.90 -21.99
N HIS A 253 -15.11 -8.69 -22.54
CA HIS A 253 -14.20 -8.15 -23.54
C HIS A 253 -13.78 -6.71 -23.22
N SER A 254 -12.50 -6.42 -23.41
CA SER A 254 -11.95 -5.06 -23.30
C SER A 254 -12.26 -4.23 -24.54
N ILE A 255 -12.13 -2.90 -24.43
CA ILE A 255 -12.11 -2.01 -25.61
C ILE A 255 -10.72 -1.36 -25.74
N THR A 256 -10.10 -1.57 -26.89
CA THR A 256 -8.86 -0.88 -27.28
C THR A 256 -9.16 0.19 -28.33
N TRP A 257 -8.82 1.42 -27.99
CA TRP A 257 -9.02 2.63 -28.76
C TRP A 257 -7.70 3.02 -29.43
N ILE A 258 -7.62 2.90 -30.75
CA ILE A 258 -6.43 3.25 -31.53
C ILE A 258 -6.74 4.49 -32.37
N GLY A 259 -5.75 5.35 -32.63
CA GLY A 259 -5.87 6.32 -33.70
C GLY A 259 -5.38 7.72 -33.38
N ARG A 260 -5.82 8.70 -34.17
CA ARG A 260 -5.32 10.08 -34.13
C ARG A 260 -5.63 10.77 -32.79
N THR A 261 -4.77 11.71 -32.40
CA THR A 261 -5.03 12.58 -31.23
C THR A 261 -6.20 13.52 -31.50
N ARG A 262 -6.91 13.93 -30.43
CA ARG A 262 -8.05 14.86 -30.51
C ARG A 262 -9.27 14.35 -31.29
N THR A 263 -9.47 13.03 -31.39
CA THR A 263 -10.66 12.39 -31.97
C THR A 263 -11.58 11.76 -30.91
N GLY A 264 -11.40 12.15 -29.65
CA GLY A 264 -12.24 11.64 -28.56
C GLY A 264 -11.86 10.28 -27.96
N LYS A 265 -10.71 9.66 -28.28
CA LYS A 265 -10.29 8.35 -27.71
C LYS A 265 -10.37 8.24 -26.18
N SER A 266 -9.55 9.03 -25.49
CA SER A 266 -9.47 9.03 -24.03
C SER A 266 -10.79 9.46 -23.40
N LEU A 267 -11.51 10.38 -24.05
CA LEU A 267 -12.85 10.79 -23.61
C LEU A 267 -13.81 9.61 -23.71
N GLY A 268 -13.83 8.92 -24.86
CA GLY A 268 -14.73 7.82 -25.14
C GLY A 268 -14.52 6.65 -24.20
N SER A 269 -13.26 6.27 -24.01
CA SER A 269 -12.85 5.23 -23.08
C SER A 269 -13.32 5.52 -21.64
N LYS A 270 -13.05 6.74 -21.14
CA LYS A 270 -13.44 7.15 -19.78
C LYS A 270 -14.96 7.19 -19.61
N THR A 271 -15.69 7.75 -20.58
CA THR A 271 -17.16 7.81 -20.54
C THR A 271 -17.81 6.43 -20.47
N VAL A 272 -17.34 5.47 -21.27
CA VAL A 272 -17.89 4.10 -21.25
C VAL A 272 -17.59 3.41 -19.92
N LEU A 273 -16.37 3.55 -19.39
CA LEU A 273 -16.00 2.96 -18.11
C LEU A 273 -16.72 3.58 -16.91
N PHE A 274 -16.94 4.90 -16.91
CA PHE A 274 -17.78 5.55 -15.89
C PHE A 274 -19.23 5.04 -15.94
N ALA A 275 -19.79 4.85 -17.14
CA ALA A 275 -21.11 4.28 -17.30
C ALA A 275 -21.17 2.83 -16.79
N GLN A 276 -20.14 2.02 -17.05
CA GLN A 276 -20.03 0.67 -16.51
C GLN A 276 -19.91 0.68 -14.98
N SER A 277 -19.01 1.49 -14.41
CA SER A 277 -18.85 1.65 -12.96
C SER A 277 -20.18 1.98 -12.29
N LYS A 278 -20.91 2.97 -12.83
CA LYS A 278 -22.24 3.33 -12.33
C LYS A 278 -23.23 2.17 -12.43
N PHE A 279 -23.31 1.52 -13.58
CA PHE A 279 -24.20 0.38 -13.79
C PHE A 279 -23.94 -0.76 -12.80
N GLU A 280 -22.67 -1.11 -12.55
CA GLU A 280 -22.32 -2.18 -11.61
C GLU A 280 -22.61 -1.80 -10.15
N ILE A 281 -22.40 -0.54 -9.76
CA ILE A 281 -22.74 -0.02 -8.43
C ILE A 281 -24.26 -0.06 -8.21
N ASP A 282 -25.03 0.43 -9.19
CA ASP A 282 -26.49 0.47 -9.14
C ASP A 282 -27.06 -0.97 -9.08
N LEU A 283 -26.55 -1.89 -9.91
CA LEU A 283 -26.98 -3.28 -9.94
C LEU A 283 -26.65 -4.05 -8.65
N ALA A 284 -25.55 -3.70 -7.97
CA ALA A 284 -25.13 -4.32 -6.72
C ALA A 284 -25.67 -3.59 -5.47
N GLU A 285 -26.49 -2.56 -5.64
CA GLU A 285 -27.08 -1.75 -4.56
C GLU A 285 -26.02 -1.17 -3.59
N ARG A 286 -24.84 -0.80 -4.11
CA ARG A 286 -23.71 -0.28 -3.31
C ARG A 286 -23.75 1.24 -3.15
N ALA A 287 -24.73 1.72 -2.40
CA ALA A 287 -24.91 3.16 -2.14
C ALA A 287 -23.71 3.84 -1.43
N ASP A 288 -22.80 3.06 -0.85
CA ASP A 288 -21.56 3.53 -0.24
C ASP A 288 -20.44 3.84 -1.25
N LEU A 289 -20.60 3.46 -2.51
CA LEU A 289 -19.62 3.68 -3.57
C LEU A 289 -20.06 4.81 -4.51
N VAL A 290 -19.06 5.57 -4.98
CA VAL A 290 -19.24 6.58 -6.04
C VAL A 290 -18.64 6.03 -7.33
N PRO A 291 -19.33 6.19 -8.48
CA PRO A 291 -18.77 5.80 -9.77
C PRO A 291 -17.41 6.44 -10.01
N SER A 292 -16.41 5.61 -10.32
CA SER A 292 -15.03 6.05 -10.46
C SER A 292 -14.26 5.12 -11.39
N ILE A 293 -13.14 5.62 -11.92
CA ILE A 293 -12.24 4.82 -12.76
C ILE A 293 -10.80 5.04 -12.32
N LEU A 294 -9.95 4.06 -12.59
CA LEU A 294 -8.52 4.15 -12.38
C LEU A 294 -7.81 4.41 -13.71
N THR A 295 -7.00 5.45 -13.81
CA THR A 295 -6.24 5.76 -15.03
C THR A 295 -4.73 5.65 -14.81
N ALA A 296 -4.02 5.02 -15.74
CA ALA A 296 -2.57 4.89 -15.67
C ALA A 296 -1.90 4.97 -17.04
N LYS A 297 -0.67 5.51 -17.06
CA LYS A 297 0.19 5.55 -18.26
C LYS A 297 1.04 4.28 -18.46
N HIS A 298 1.14 3.46 -17.42
CA HIS A 298 1.89 2.20 -17.42
C HIS A 298 1.04 1.13 -16.74
N LEU A 299 0.98 -0.08 -17.30
CA LEU A 299 0.15 -1.16 -16.75
C LEU A 299 0.60 -1.58 -15.34
N ASP A 300 1.91 -1.58 -15.06
CA ASP A 300 2.47 -1.74 -13.70
C ASP A 300 1.87 -0.81 -12.64
N PHE A 301 1.32 0.35 -13.00
CA PHE A 301 0.78 1.28 -12.02
C PHE A 301 -0.56 0.82 -11.44
N PHE A 302 -1.26 -0.09 -12.13
CA PHE A 302 -2.45 -0.74 -11.61
C PHE A 302 -2.16 -1.72 -10.45
N LYS A 303 -0.90 -1.92 -10.06
CA LYS A 303 -0.55 -2.64 -8.83
C LYS A 303 -0.96 -1.92 -7.55
N ALA A 304 -1.10 -0.58 -7.61
CA ALA A 304 -1.34 0.24 -6.44
C ALA A 304 -2.78 0.12 -5.92
N GLU A 305 -3.71 -0.20 -6.83
CA GLU A 305 -5.12 -0.40 -6.53
C GLU A 305 -5.69 -1.39 -7.54
N PRO A 306 -6.28 -2.52 -7.09
CA PRO A 306 -6.82 -3.53 -8.00
C PRO A 306 -7.98 -2.96 -8.81
N LEU A 307 -8.07 -3.39 -10.07
CA LEU A 307 -9.23 -3.07 -10.91
C LEU A 307 -10.41 -3.94 -10.49
N THR A 308 -11.55 -3.32 -10.28
CA THR A 308 -12.79 -3.99 -9.87
C THR A 308 -13.93 -3.67 -10.84
N LYS A 309 -15.05 -4.40 -10.73
CA LYS A 309 -16.28 -4.07 -11.48
C LYS A 309 -16.78 -2.66 -11.17
N PHE A 310 -16.62 -2.22 -9.92
CA PHE A 310 -17.05 -0.90 -9.45
C PHE A 310 -16.06 0.21 -9.80
N LYS A 311 -14.77 -0.12 -9.95
CA LYS A 311 -13.70 0.83 -10.31
C LYS A 311 -12.86 0.26 -11.46
N PRO A 312 -13.37 0.32 -12.70
CA PRO A 312 -12.67 -0.18 -13.88
C PRO A 312 -11.46 0.67 -14.24
N GLY A 313 -10.60 0.15 -15.13
CA GLY A 313 -9.29 0.71 -15.45
C GLY A 313 -9.13 1.17 -16.90
N VAL A 314 -8.50 2.33 -17.09
CA VAL A 314 -8.08 2.85 -18.39
C VAL A 314 -6.56 3.03 -18.47
N PHE A 315 -5.94 2.28 -19.36
CA PHE A 315 -4.57 2.52 -19.80
C PHE A 315 -4.57 3.68 -20.80
N ASP A 316 -4.27 4.89 -20.33
CA ASP A 316 -4.39 6.14 -21.07
C ASP A 316 -3.00 6.79 -21.23
N ASP A 317 -2.71 7.38 -22.38
CA ASP A 317 -1.40 7.97 -22.74
C ASP A 317 -0.19 7.02 -22.65
N GLY A 318 -0.40 5.72 -22.48
CA GLY A 318 0.65 4.71 -22.48
C GLY A 318 1.03 4.25 -23.90
N MET A 319 2.10 3.46 -23.99
CA MET A 319 2.57 2.88 -25.26
C MET A 319 2.30 1.38 -25.26
N LEU A 320 1.17 0.93 -25.83
CA LEU A 320 0.86 -0.52 -25.93
C LEU A 320 1.96 -1.29 -26.66
N GLN A 321 2.58 -0.65 -27.66
CA GLN A 321 3.65 -1.21 -28.46
C GLN A 321 4.98 -1.42 -27.70
N LYS A 322 5.05 -1.04 -26.42
CA LYS A 322 6.19 -1.28 -25.52
C LYS A 322 5.82 -2.19 -24.33
N MET A 323 4.59 -2.69 -24.28
CA MET A 323 4.13 -3.56 -23.20
C MET A 323 4.35 -5.02 -23.57
N ASP A 324 4.76 -5.83 -22.60
CA ASP A 324 4.95 -7.27 -22.80
C ASP A 324 3.64 -7.96 -23.20
N THR A 325 3.73 -8.91 -24.13
CA THR A 325 2.57 -9.63 -24.68
C THR A 325 1.75 -10.37 -23.63
N SER A 326 2.41 -10.97 -22.62
CA SER A 326 1.73 -11.62 -21.49
C SER A 326 0.89 -10.63 -20.69
N PHE A 327 1.39 -9.41 -20.52
CA PHE A 327 0.69 -8.34 -19.81
C PHE A 327 -0.50 -7.83 -20.63
N LEU A 328 -0.32 -7.64 -21.94
CA LEU A 328 -1.41 -7.26 -22.84
C LEU A 328 -2.53 -8.30 -22.82
N LYS A 329 -2.22 -9.60 -22.93
CA LYS A 329 -3.22 -10.68 -22.88
C LYS A 329 -4.02 -10.69 -21.57
N ALA A 330 -3.35 -10.48 -20.45
CA ALA A 330 -4.01 -10.47 -19.15
C ALA A 330 -4.86 -9.21 -18.94
N PHE A 331 -4.35 -8.03 -19.29
CA PHE A 331 -5.10 -6.78 -19.17
C PHE A 331 -6.28 -6.72 -20.15
N LEU A 332 -6.12 -7.24 -21.36
CA LEU A 332 -7.14 -7.24 -22.42
C LEU A 332 -8.09 -8.44 -22.37
N ASN A 333 -8.19 -9.12 -21.22
CA ASN A 333 -9.12 -10.22 -21.01
C ASN A 333 -9.94 -10.05 -19.72
N PRO A 334 -11.01 -9.22 -19.74
CA PRO A 334 -11.91 -9.08 -18.60
C PRO A 334 -12.58 -10.38 -18.16
N SER A 335 -12.73 -11.36 -19.05
CA SER A 335 -13.38 -12.65 -18.71
C SER A 335 -12.52 -13.58 -17.86
N GLU A 336 -11.21 -13.33 -17.76
CA GLU A 336 -10.30 -14.19 -16.99
C GLU A 336 -10.50 -14.03 -15.48
N GLU A 337 -10.61 -15.15 -14.79
CA GLU A 337 -10.65 -15.20 -13.32
C GLU A 337 -9.26 -14.84 -12.77
N ASP A 338 -9.22 -13.83 -11.89
CA ASP A 338 -8.03 -13.41 -11.14
C ASP A 338 -6.76 -13.25 -11.98
N ALA A 339 -6.88 -12.58 -13.14
CA ALA A 339 -5.74 -12.25 -13.99
C ALA A 339 -4.69 -11.47 -13.19
N THR A 340 -3.58 -12.16 -12.92
CA THR A 340 -2.48 -11.63 -12.12
C THR A 340 -1.24 -11.59 -13.00
N VAL A 341 -0.64 -10.41 -13.14
CA VAL A 341 0.58 -10.26 -13.92
C VAL A 341 1.74 -9.88 -13.02
N TRP A 342 2.88 -10.54 -13.24
CA TRP A 342 4.12 -10.21 -12.54
C TRP A 342 4.56 -8.81 -12.95
N ALA A 343 4.54 -7.88 -12.00
CA ALA A 343 5.05 -6.53 -12.15
C ALA A 343 6.36 -6.40 -11.36
N ARG A 344 7.18 -5.38 -11.62
CA ARG A 344 8.41 -5.22 -10.84
C ARG A 344 8.10 -5.12 -9.34
N TYR A 345 8.67 -6.06 -8.56
CA TYR A 345 8.60 -6.17 -7.10
C TYR A 345 7.23 -6.53 -6.50
N SER A 346 6.19 -6.86 -7.29
CA SER A 346 4.84 -7.26 -6.81
C SER A 346 3.96 -7.78 -7.96
N SER A 347 2.64 -7.96 -7.77
CA SER A 347 1.70 -8.35 -8.82
C SER A 347 0.60 -7.31 -9.04
N ALA A 348 0.21 -7.07 -10.29
CA ALA A 348 -1.02 -6.36 -10.61
C ALA A 348 -2.18 -7.37 -10.68
N HIS A 349 -3.30 -7.06 -10.01
CA HIS A 349 -4.46 -7.92 -9.94
C HIS A 349 -5.66 -7.27 -10.62
N PHE A 350 -6.35 -8.05 -11.47
CA PHE A 350 -7.51 -7.60 -12.22
C PHE A 350 -8.70 -8.51 -11.95
N GLU A 351 -9.73 -7.98 -11.30
CA GLU A 351 -10.96 -8.74 -11.02
C GLU A 351 -11.65 -9.13 -12.33
N GLN A 352 -12.18 -10.34 -12.39
CA GLN A 352 -13.03 -10.79 -13.51
C GLN A 352 -14.21 -9.83 -13.70
N GLY A 353 -14.53 -9.49 -14.94
CA GLY A 353 -15.63 -8.57 -15.27
C GLY A 353 -15.33 -7.10 -15.02
N ALA A 354 -14.18 -6.74 -14.44
CA ALA A 354 -13.73 -5.36 -14.36
C ALA A 354 -13.51 -4.81 -15.79
N GLY A 355 -14.09 -3.65 -16.09
CA GLY A 355 -13.87 -2.96 -17.36
C GLY A 355 -12.38 -2.60 -17.52
N ARG A 356 -11.81 -2.95 -18.67
CA ARG A 356 -10.38 -2.71 -18.98
C ARG A 356 -10.28 -2.10 -20.36
N HIS A 357 -9.92 -0.83 -20.45
CA HIS A 357 -9.76 -0.15 -21.72
C HIS A 357 -8.34 0.32 -21.94
N ALA A 358 -7.89 0.33 -23.19
CA ALA A 358 -6.59 0.87 -23.57
C ALA A 358 -6.73 1.93 -24.66
N CYS A 359 -5.98 3.02 -24.55
CA CYS A 359 -5.90 4.07 -25.56
C CYS A 359 -4.49 4.12 -26.14
N ASN A 360 -4.36 4.02 -27.45
CA ASN A 360 -3.08 4.15 -28.15
C ASN A 360 -3.20 4.99 -29.42
N ASN A 361 -2.08 5.54 -29.87
CA ASN A 361 -2.05 6.44 -31.03
C ASN A 361 -1.60 5.78 -32.35
N PRO A 362 -0.58 4.91 -32.39
CA PRO A 362 -0.03 4.40 -33.64
C PRO A 362 -1.01 3.52 -34.43
N TYR A 363 -1.17 3.84 -35.71
CA TYR A 363 -1.82 3.00 -36.72
C TYR A 363 -1.15 3.26 -38.08
N ASP A 364 -1.33 2.37 -39.03
CA ASP A 364 -0.75 2.53 -40.37
C ASP A 364 -1.60 3.49 -41.22
N ARG A 365 -1.12 4.72 -41.37
CA ARG A 365 -1.80 5.77 -42.16
C ARG A 365 -1.86 5.43 -43.65
N LYS A 366 -0.84 4.74 -44.17
CA LYS A 366 -0.79 4.40 -45.60
C LYS A 366 -1.86 3.35 -45.92
N VAL A 367 -2.00 2.35 -45.06
CA VAL A 367 -3.08 1.36 -45.18
C VAL A 367 -4.46 2.03 -45.09
N ASP A 368 -4.66 2.98 -44.17
CA ASP A 368 -5.91 3.75 -44.08
C ASP A 368 -6.22 4.53 -45.37
N GLU A 369 -5.23 5.24 -45.91
CA GLU A 369 -5.37 6.01 -47.16
C GLU A 369 -5.69 5.12 -48.38
N ASP A 370 -4.95 4.04 -48.54
CA ASP A 370 -5.12 3.08 -49.65
C ASP A 370 -6.50 2.40 -49.57
N MET A 371 -6.91 1.95 -48.38
CA MET A 371 -8.20 1.30 -48.18
C MET A 371 -9.36 2.27 -48.35
N PHE A 372 -9.24 3.50 -47.87
CA PHE A 372 -10.27 4.52 -48.05
C PHE A 372 -10.49 4.88 -49.53
N ALA A 373 -9.42 5.00 -50.31
CA ALA A 373 -9.52 5.21 -51.75
C ALA A 373 -10.25 4.04 -52.44
N LYS A 374 -9.95 2.79 -52.05
CA LYS A 374 -10.63 1.59 -52.55
C LYS A 374 -12.12 1.54 -52.15
N MET A 375 -12.45 1.85 -50.90
CA MET A 375 -13.83 1.89 -50.40
C MET A 375 -14.66 2.97 -51.11
N LYS A 376 -14.06 4.14 -51.39
CA LYS A 376 -14.71 5.21 -52.17
C LYS A 376 -15.08 4.78 -53.59
N THR A 377 -14.24 3.98 -54.23
CA THR A 377 -14.46 3.47 -55.60
C THR A 377 -15.48 2.34 -55.61
N THR A 378 -15.35 1.39 -54.69
CA THR A 378 -16.21 0.18 -54.63
C THR A 378 -17.56 0.43 -53.98
N LYS A 379 -17.70 1.50 -53.18
CA LYS A 379 -18.86 1.79 -52.31
C LYS A 379 -19.14 0.71 -51.26
N LEU A 380 -18.17 -0.19 -51.02
CA LEU A 380 -18.18 -1.15 -49.93
C LEU A 380 -17.39 -0.57 -48.77
N TRP A 381 -18.05 -0.31 -47.64
CA TRP A 381 -17.48 0.35 -46.46
C TRP A 381 -17.01 -0.67 -45.42
N GLU A 382 -16.12 -1.54 -45.85
CA GLU A 382 -15.49 -2.58 -45.04
C GLU A 382 -14.10 -2.88 -45.57
N ILE A 383 -13.24 -3.44 -44.72
CA ILE A 383 -11.92 -3.94 -45.11
C ILE A 383 -11.73 -5.40 -44.76
N SER A 384 -10.79 -6.06 -45.43
CA SER A 384 -10.43 -7.44 -45.11
C SER A 384 -9.78 -7.52 -43.72
N TYR A 385 -9.91 -8.67 -43.06
CA TYR A 385 -9.20 -8.93 -41.79
C TYR A 385 -7.70 -8.69 -41.92
N SER A 386 -7.07 -9.16 -43.00
CA SER A 386 -5.64 -9.00 -43.21
C SER A 386 -5.22 -7.53 -43.34
N ASP A 387 -6.02 -6.69 -43.97
CA ASP A 387 -5.71 -5.26 -44.09
C ASP A 387 -5.97 -4.54 -42.75
N PHE A 388 -6.98 -4.97 -42.00
CA PHE A 388 -7.22 -4.46 -40.65
C PHE A 388 -6.08 -4.81 -39.68
N VAL A 389 -5.56 -6.03 -39.74
CA VAL A 389 -4.39 -6.43 -38.94
C VAL A 389 -3.18 -5.56 -39.25
N LYS A 390 -2.88 -5.31 -40.55
CA LYS A 390 -1.82 -4.38 -40.95
C LYS A 390 -2.05 -2.97 -40.42
N LEU A 391 -3.30 -2.48 -40.47
CA LEU A 391 -3.68 -1.15 -39.98
C LEU A 391 -3.36 -0.96 -38.49
N ILE A 392 -3.63 -1.96 -37.65
CA ILE A 392 -3.44 -1.86 -36.19
C ILE A 392 -2.06 -2.30 -35.71
N MET A 393 -1.28 -3.00 -36.55
CA MET A 393 0.03 -3.57 -36.18
C MET A 393 0.97 -2.57 -35.49
N PRO A 394 1.05 -1.28 -35.88
CA PRO A 394 1.89 -0.31 -35.18
C PRO A 394 1.57 -0.12 -33.69
N SER A 395 0.35 -0.46 -33.24
CA SER A 395 -0.02 -0.45 -31.82
C SER A 395 0.35 -1.73 -31.07
N PHE A 396 0.64 -2.82 -31.78
CA PHE A 396 0.90 -4.15 -31.24
C PHE A 396 2.28 -4.69 -31.63
N THR A 397 3.26 -3.82 -31.94
CA THR A 397 4.60 -4.27 -32.38
C THR A 397 5.38 -5.08 -31.35
N ALA A 398 4.96 -5.09 -30.09
CA ALA A 398 5.53 -5.95 -29.05
C ALA A 398 5.00 -7.40 -29.10
N VAL A 399 3.98 -7.66 -29.91
CA VAL A 399 3.39 -8.98 -30.10
C VAL A 399 4.10 -9.66 -31.27
N ASP A 400 5.06 -10.52 -30.95
CA ASP A 400 5.92 -11.18 -31.95
C ASP A 400 5.23 -12.35 -32.67
N ASP A 401 4.16 -12.90 -32.10
CA ASP A 401 3.46 -14.09 -32.61
C ASP A 401 2.05 -13.77 -33.11
N GLU A 402 1.68 -14.32 -34.27
CA GLU A 402 0.34 -14.17 -34.85
C GLU A 402 -0.73 -14.83 -33.98
N GLU A 403 -0.43 -15.97 -33.33
CA GLU A 403 -1.37 -16.64 -32.42
C GLU A 403 -1.69 -15.76 -31.20
N ASP A 404 -0.68 -15.03 -30.73
CA ASP A 404 -0.82 -14.11 -29.61
C ASP A 404 -1.70 -12.90 -29.96
N LEU A 405 -1.52 -12.38 -31.17
CA LEU A 405 -2.38 -11.32 -31.70
C LEU A 405 -3.82 -11.81 -31.87
N ASP A 406 -4.02 -12.98 -32.50
CA ASP A 406 -5.34 -13.59 -32.66
C ASP A 406 -6.03 -13.81 -31.29
N ALA A 407 -5.27 -14.23 -30.28
CA ALA A 407 -5.77 -14.37 -28.91
C ALA A 407 -6.22 -13.04 -28.30
N ILE A 408 -5.47 -11.95 -28.53
CA ILE A 408 -5.86 -10.61 -28.09
C ILE A 408 -7.13 -10.15 -28.83
N LEU A 409 -7.18 -10.33 -30.15
CA LEU A 409 -8.32 -9.94 -30.98
C LEU A 409 -9.59 -10.75 -30.67
N ALA A 410 -9.46 -11.99 -30.21
CA ALA A 410 -10.60 -12.78 -29.75
C ALA A 410 -11.26 -12.21 -28.49
N ARG A 411 -10.56 -11.39 -27.71
CA ARG A 411 -10.98 -10.92 -26.38
C ARG A 411 -11.14 -9.40 -26.28
N THR A 412 -10.77 -8.67 -27.33
CA THR A 412 -10.78 -7.20 -27.37
C THR A 412 -11.64 -6.68 -28.51
N HIS A 413 -12.59 -5.81 -28.18
CA HIS A 413 -13.20 -4.91 -29.14
C HIS A 413 -12.18 -3.84 -29.55
N LEU A 414 -12.13 -3.50 -30.84
CA LEU A 414 -11.26 -2.45 -31.36
C LEU A 414 -12.08 -1.32 -31.95
N ILE A 415 -11.69 -0.09 -31.61
CA ILE A 415 -12.18 1.14 -32.24
C ILE A 415 -10.95 1.89 -32.76
N VAL A 416 -10.82 2.04 -34.07
CA VAL A 416 -9.69 2.69 -34.73
C VAL A 416 -10.15 3.99 -35.38
N LEU A 417 -9.78 5.11 -34.78
CA LEU A 417 -10.16 6.48 -35.17
C LEU A 417 -9.09 7.08 -36.09
N THR A 418 -9.32 6.99 -37.40
CA THR A 418 -8.37 7.46 -38.42
C THR A 418 -8.71 8.85 -38.96
N ASN A 419 -7.93 9.33 -39.92
CA ASN A 419 -8.22 10.58 -40.62
C ASN A 419 -9.48 10.50 -41.48
N ASN A 420 -9.82 9.31 -41.95
CA ASN A 420 -10.87 9.09 -42.94
C ASN A 420 -12.19 8.60 -42.32
N GLY A 421 -12.12 7.91 -41.20
CA GLY A 421 -13.31 7.42 -40.50
C GLY A 421 -12.98 6.60 -39.26
N ILE A 422 -13.88 5.68 -38.94
CA ILE A 422 -13.76 4.75 -37.83
C ILE A 422 -13.86 3.32 -38.35
N TYR A 423 -12.84 2.52 -38.07
CA TYR A 423 -12.96 1.07 -38.15
C TYR A 423 -13.36 0.55 -36.78
N TYR A 424 -14.31 -0.38 -36.73
CA TYR A 424 -14.66 -1.01 -35.46
C TYR A 424 -14.84 -2.52 -35.63
N ARG A 425 -14.29 -3.26 -34.67
CA ARG A 425 -14.34 -4.72 -34.66
C ARG A 425 -14.83 -5.19 -33.30
N VAL A 426 -15.86 -6.02 -33.30
CA VAL A 426 -16.32 -6.71 -32.09
C VAL A 426 -15.38 -7.90 -31.82
N ALA A 427 -15.02 -8.12 -30.56
CA ALA A 427 -14.22 -9.26 -30.14
C ALA A 427 -14.85 -10.56 -30.65
N SER A 428 -14.07 -11.37 -31.36
CA SER A 428 -14.50 -12.65 -31.91
C SER A 428 -13.28 -13.45 -32.37
N THR A 429 -13.42 -14.77 -32.45
CA THR A 429 -12.42 -15.67 -33.07
C THR A 429 -12.47 -15.62 -34.60
N GLY A 430 -13.49 -14.96 -35.17
CA GLY A 430 -13.67 -14.84 -36.61
C GLY A 430 -12.68 -13.87 -37.26
N LYS A 431 -12.23 -14.24 -38.47
CA LYS A 431 -11.38 -13.43 -39.36
C LYS A 431 -12.21 -12.78 -40.49
N GLY A 432 -13.42 -12.32 -40.16
CA GLY A 432 -14.35 -11.68 -41.10
C GLY A 432 -13.91 -10.27 -41.51
N SER A 433 -14.67 -9.66 -42.41
CA SER A 433 -14.48 -8.24 -42.76
C SER A 433 -14.72 -7.33 -41.55
N VAL A 434 -14.10 -6.16 -41.57
CA VAL A 434 -14.21 -5.15 -40.52
C VAL A 434 -14.94 -3.94 -41.07
N ASP A 435 -16.04 -3.56 -40.39
CA ASP A 435 -16.88 -2.43 -40.75
C ASP A 435 -16.12 -1.10 -40.64
N PHE A 436 -16.43 -0.19 -41.55
CA PHE A 436 -15.91 1.18 -41.57
C PHE A 436 -17.05 2.20 -41.66
N ILE A 437 -16.94 3.28 -40.89
CA ILE A 437 -17.83 4.44 -40.96
C ILE A 437 -17.00 5.67 -41.30
N ALA A 438 -17.23 6.24 -42.48
CA ALA A 438 -16.57 7.48 -42.90
C ALA A 438 -16.98 8.65 -42.01
N TRP A 439 -16.06 9.57 -41.74
CA TRP A 439 -16.41 10.85 -41.12
C TRP A 439 -17.33 11.64 -42.05
N ASP A 440 -18.43 12.16 -41.51
CA ASP A 440 -19.43 12.95 -42.23
C ASP A 440 -19.28 14.46 -42.01
N THR A 441 -18.59 14.87 -40.95
CA THR A 441 -18.52 16.26 -40.48
C THR A 441 -17.16 16.60 -39.86
N GLU A 442 -16.82 17.89 -39.84
CA GLU A 442 -15.69 18.43 -39.07
C GLU A 442 -16.24 19.22 -37.85
N PRO A 443 -15.59 19.17 -36.68
CA PRO A 443 -14.37 18.41 -36.39
C PRO A 443 -14.64 16.90 -36.28
N LYS A 444 -13.67 16.09 -36.71
CA LYS A 444 -13.65 14.62 -36.54
C LYS A 444 -13.51 14.22 -35.07
N ASP A 445 -14.61 14.34 -34.33
CA ASP A 445 -14.70 14.05 -32.91
C ASP A 445 -15.91 13.14 -32.62
N LEU A 446 -15.76 12.27 -31.64
CA LEU A 446 -16.85 11.43 -31.13
C LEU A 446 -17.80 12.22 -30.23
N LEU A 447 -17.33 13.34 -29.66
CA LEU A 447 -18.11 14.19 -28.79
C LEU A 447 -19.15 14.97 -29.61
N ALA A 448 -20.39 14.97 -29.16
CA ALA A 448 -21.42 15.77 -29.81
C ALA A 448 -21.06 17.28 -29.72
N PRO A 449 -21.32 18.09 -30.76
CA PRO A 449 -20.95 19.50 -30.77
C PRO A 449 -21.47 20.30 -29.55
N SER A 450 -22.66 19.95 -29.04
CA SER A 450 -23.27 20.57 -27.87
C SER A 450 -22.47 20.38 -26.58
N GLN A 451 -21.58 19.37 -26.53
CA GLN A 451 -20.81 19.01 -25.35
C GLN A 451 -19.39 19.61 -25.36
N HIS A 452 -18.97 20.25 -26.46
CA HIS A 452 -17.62 20.82 -26.59
C HIS A 452 -17.33 21.92 -25.56
N ALA A 453 -18.32 22.75 -25.25
CA ALA A 453 -18.20 23.79 -24.24
C ALA A 453 -17.94 23.19 -22.85
N ILE A 454 -18.70 22.14 -22.49
CA ILE A 454 -18.53 21.41 -21.23
C ILE A 454 -17.13 20.80 -21.14
N PHE A 455 -16.63 20.22 -22.23
CA PHE A 455 -15.29 19.65 -22.28
C PHE A 455 -14.17 20.67 -22.13
N LYS A 456 -14.33 21.85 -22.75
CA LYS A 456 -13.38 22.96 -22.58
C LYS A 456 -13.36 23.44 -21.13
N SER A 457 -14.52 23.64 -20.52
CA SER A 457 -14.65 24.05 -19.13
C SER A 457 -14.07 23.02 -18.15
N TYR A 458 -14.38 21.74 -18.35
CA TYR A 458 -13.85 20.65 -17.52
C TYR A 458 -12.32 20.56 -17.60
N LYS A 459 -11.73 20.76 -18.78
CA LYS A 459 -10.26 20.79 -18.92
C LYS A 459 -9.62 21.98 -18.23
N MET A 460 -10.27 23.14 -18.25
CA MET A 460 -9.78 24.35 -17.59
C MET A 460 -9.88 24.26 -16.07
N ASN A 461 -10.95 23.67 -15.55
CA ASN A 461 -11.17 23.50 -14.12
C ASN A 461 -11.81 22.13 -13.78
N PRO A 462 -10.99 21.06 -13.70
CA PRO A 462 -11.49 19.72 -13.40
C PRO A 462 -12.16 19.61 -12.03
N GLN A 463 -11.82 20.50 -11.08
CA GLN A 463 -12.27 20.48 -9.69
C GLN A 463 -13.49 21.39 -9.45
N GLY A 464 -13.53 22.56 -10.08
CA GLY A 464 -14.64 23.52 -9.96
C GLY A 464 -15.92 23.14 -10.72
N SER A 465 -15.86 22.12 -11.57
CA SER A 465 -17.02 21.57 -12.28
C SER A 465 -17.98 20.78 -11.37
N SER A 466 -17.60 20.53 -10.12
CA SER A 466 -18.46 19.93 -9.09
C SER A 466 -19.45 20.93 -8.47
N ALA A 467 -19.24 22.23 -8.67
CA ALA A 467 -19.94 23.30 -7.95
C ALA A 467 -20.89 24.16 -8.82
N SER A 468 -21.05 23.87 -10.11
CA SER A 468 -22.00 24.60 -10.98
C SER A 468 -22.78 23.66 -11.91
N MET A 469 -23.79 22.98 -11.36
CA MET A 469 -24.92 22.55 -12.19
C MET A 469 -25.91 23.72 -12.31
N CYS A 470 -26.18 24.12 -13.55
CA CYS A 470 -27.37 24.89 -13.88
C CYS A 470 -28.63 24.11 -13.44
N PRO A 471 -29.62 24.77 -12.84
CA PRO A 471 -30.89 24.14 -12.48
C PRO A 471 -31.75 23.96 -13.73
N GLY A 472 -32.35 22.79 -13.89
CA GLY A 472 -33.38 22.56 -14.91
C GLY A 472 -33.13 21.33 -15.76
N LEU A 473 -33.45 20.16 -15.20
CA LEU A 473 -34.08 19.05 -15.93
C LEU A 473 -34.57 17.99 -14.93
N ASP A 474 -35.22 18.44 -13.84
CA ASP A 474 -36.17 17.62 -13.08
C ASP A 474 -37.54 17.78 -13.73
N HIS A 475 -37.73 17.11 -14.87
CA HIS A 475 -39.06 16.73 -15.29
C HIS A 475 -39.19 15.22 -15.13
N ALA A 476 -39.78 14.87 -13.98
CA ALA A 476 -40.36 13.58 -13.71
C ALA A 476 -41.20 13.12 -14.91
N ILE A 477 -40.90 11.92 -15.41
CA ILE A 477 -41.83 11.17 -16.25
C ILE A 477 -42.91 10.63 -15.28
N PRO A 478 -44.20 10.97 -15.45
CA PRO A 478 -45.25 10.53 -14.55
C PRO A 478 -45.54 9.04 -14.77
N ASN A 479 -45.59 8.31 -13.66
CA ASN A 479 -46.05 6.92 -13.59
C ASN A 479 -47.56 6.88 -13.92
N PRO A 480 -48.04 6.01 -14.82
CA PRO A 480 -49.44 6.01 -15.19
C PRO A 480 -50.31 5.31 -14.13
N GLU A 481 -51.31 6.07 -13.69
CA GLU A 481 -52.66 5.62 -13.33
C GLU A 481 -52.81 4.52 -12.26
N PHE A 482 -53.12 4.95 -11.03
CA PHE A 482 -54.20 4.34 -10.25
C PHE A 482 -55.14 5.44 -9.76
N ILE A 483 -56.37 5.39 -10.29
CA ILE A 483 -57.48 6.29 -10.01
C ILE A 483 -58.11 5.92 -8.65
N ARG A 484 -58.28 6.89 -7.74
CA ARG A 484 -59.57 7.29 -7.09
C ARG A 484 -59.36 8.31 -5.94
N PRO A 485 -60.40 9.09 -5.60
CA PRO A 485 -60.27 10.53 -5.36
C PRO A 485 -60.68 11.02 -3.95
N GLU A 486 -60.57 12.34 -3.79
CA GLU A 486 -61.26 13.26 -2.84
C GLU A 486 -60.65 13.51 -1.46
N TYR A 487 -60.16 14.75 -1.27
CA TYR A 487 -60.65 15.83 -0.37
C TYR A 487 -59.49 16.83 -0.21
N ALA A 488 -59.48 17.99 -0.89
CA ALA A 488 -60.12 19.28 -0.55
C ALA A 488 -59.46 20.05 0.62
N ASP A 489 -59.13 21.31 0.32
CA ASP A 489 -58.90 22.48 1.20
C ASP A 489 -57.54 22.53 1.93
N CYS A 490 -56.81 23.64 2.06
CA CYS A 490 -57.07 25.08 1.93
C CYS A 490 -55.72 25.85 2.01
N ASP A 491 -55.63 27.02 1.35
CA ASP A 491 -55.12 28.33 1.83
C ASP A 491 -53.76 28.42 2.58
N SER A 492 -52.91 29.44 2.51
CA SER A 492 -52.86 30.79 1.92
C SER A 492 -51.48 31.34 2.36
N ASP A 493 -50.70 31.95 1.46
CA ASP A 493 -50.31 33.37 1.50
C ASP A 493 -49.01 33.74 2.25
N ASP A 494 -48.24 34.58 1.55
CA ASP A 494 -47.39 35.69 2.00
C ASP A 494 -46.11 35.43 2.83
N ASP A 495 -44.94 35.76 2.25
CA ASP A 495 -44.41 37.12 2.38
C ASP A 495 -43.13 37.36 1.56
N VAL A 496 -43.04 38.58 1.02
CA VAL A 496 -42.05 39.07 0.07
C VAL A 496 -41.15 40.12 0.74
N LEU A 497 -39.93 40.28 0.18
CA LEU A 497 -39.05 41.48 0.14
C LEU A 497 -37.81 41.50 1.07
N PRO A 498 -36.76 42.30 0.76
CA PRO A 498 -36.00 42.34 -0.50
C PRO A 498 -34.47 42.47 -0.30
N ALA A 499 -33.77 42.50 -1.44
CA ALA A 499 -32.33 42.65 -1.61
C ALA A 499 -31.75 44.01 -1.17
N VAL A 500 -30.47 43.99 -0.78
CA VAL A 500 -29.57 45.15 -0.77
C VAL A 500 -28.28 44.75 -1.46
N GLY A 501 -27.99 45.42 -2.58
CA GLY A 501 -26.75 45.28 -3.32
C GLY A 501 -25.69 46.27 -2.87
N THR A 502 -24.44 45.98 -3.20
CA THR A 502 -23.38 46.96 -3.45
C THR A 502 -22.32 46.33 -4.33
N ASN A 503 -22.15 46.90 -5.53
CA ASN A 503 -20.92 46.85 -6.31
C ASN A 503 -20.10 48.10 -5.92
N PRO A 504 -18.76 48.10 -6.03
CA PRO A 504 -18.19 48.87 -7.14
C PRO A 504 -16.84 48.37 -7.72
N GLU A 505 -16.69 48.68 -9.02
CA GLU A 505 -15.51 49.23 -9.72
C GLU A 505 -14.19 48.42 -9.77
N HIS A 506 -13.82 47.89 -10.95
CA HIS A 506 -13.01 48.51 -12.03
C HIS A 506 -11.59 48.94 -11.64
N MET A 507 -10.60 48.10 -11.99
CA MET A 507 -9.27 48.53 -12.42
C MET A 507 -8.86 47.74 -13.67
N SER A 508 -8.60 48.48 -14.74
CA SER A 508 -7.89 48.08 -15.94
C SER A 508 -6.38 48.14 -15.69
N ASP A 509 -5.61 47.21 -16.26
CA ASP A 509 -4.48 47.52 -17.15
C ASP A 509 -3.75 46.24 -17.65
N ASN A 510 -3.71 46.11 -18.99
CA ASN A 510 -2.58 45.80 -19.88
C ASN A 510 -1.55 44.71 -19.49
N HIS A 511 -1.49 43.62 -20.27
CA HIS A 511 -0.42 43.32 -21.24
C HIS A 511 0.96 43.11 -20.60
N ASP A 512 1.39 41.85 -20.54
CA ASP A 512 2.75 41.39 -20.91
C ASP A 512 2.82 39.86 -20.79
N GLY A 513 2.82 39.21 -21.94
CA GLY A 513 3.00 37.77 -22.06
C GLY A 513 3.71 37.52 -23.38
N ASP A 514 5.03 37.69 -23.39
CA ASP A 514 5.89 37.29 -24.52
C ASP A 514 7.41 37.22 -24.20
N ASP A 515 7.83 37.09 -22.94
CA ASP A 515 9.27 37.12 -22.58
C ASP A 515 9.84 35.85 -21.91
N LEU A 516 9.13 34.71 -21.92
CA LEU A 516 9.66 33.44 -21.36
C LEU A 516 10.10 32.40 -22.40
N GLU A 517 9.82 32.61 -23.70
CA GLU A 517 10.26 31.70 -24.77
C GLU A 517 11.58 32.11 -25.45
N ARG A 518 12.11 33.32 -25.19
CA ARG A 518 13.39 33.79 -25.77
C ARG A 518 14.63 33.41 -24.95
N ASP A 519 14.49 33.09 -23.67
CA ASP A 519 15.65 32.75 -22.81
C ASP A 519 16.01 31.26 -22.82
N LEU A 520 15.10 30.37 -23.22
CA LEU A 520 15.39 28.94 -23.38
C LEU A 520 16.13 28.61 -24.69
N ALA A 521 16.02 29.46 -25.71
CA ALA A 521 16.74 29.28 -26.98
C ALA A 521 18.21 29.72 -26.92
N LYS A 522 18.60 30.56 -25.94
CA LYS A 522 20.01 31.01 -25.77
C LYS A 522 20.86 30.05 -24.93
N ILE A 523 20.26 29.23 -24.08
CA ILE A 523 20.99 28.28 -23.23
C ILE A 523 21.37 27.00 -24.00
N MET A 524 20.69 26.69 -25.11
CA MET A 524 20.97 25.50 -25.92
C MET A 524 22.05 25.68 -27.01
N ASP A 525 22.49 26.92 -27.28
CA ASP A 525 23.55 27.19 -28.27
C ASP A 525 24.96 27.28 -27.65
N GLU A 526 25.08 27.39 -26.32
CA GLU A 526 26.39 27.48 -25.63
C GLU A 526 26.97 26.10 -25.23
N GLU A 527 26.18 25.02 -25.21
CA GLU A 527 26.66 23.67 -24.86
C GLU A 527 27.18 22.85 -26.05
N THR A 528 27.04 23.32 -27.30
CA THR A 528 27.51 22.61 -28.50
C THR A 528 28.92 22.98 -28.97
N ASN A 529 29.62 23.90 -28.29
CA ASN A 529 30.94 24.43 -28.71
C ASN A 529 32.12 24.04 -27.80
N HIS A 530 31.99 23.04 -26.93
CA HIS A 530 33.06 22.64 -25.99
C HIS A 530 33.41 21.14 -25.94
N MET A 531 33.16 20.39 -27.01
CA MET A 531 33.71 19.03 -27.17
C MET A 531 34.43 18.83 -28.50
N ASP A 532 35.46 19.66 -28.75
CA ASP A 532 36.49 19.39 -29.75
C ASP A 532 37.79 20.10 -29.32
N THR A 533 38.42 19.62 -28.25
CA THR A 533 39.89 19.71 -28.02
C THR A 533 40.28 18.82 -26.84
N ASP A 534 41.31 18.00 -27.10
CA ASP A 534 42.07 17.06 -26.25
C ASP A 534 41.56 15.61 -26.09
#